data_AF-A0A4Y2RU89-F1
#
_entry.id   AF-A0A4Y2RU89-F1
#
_cell.length_a   1.000
_cell.length_b   1.000
_cell.length_c   1.000
_cell.angle_alpha   90.00
_cell.angle_beta   90.00
_cell.angle_gamma   90.00
#
_symmetry.space_group_name_H-M   'P 1'
#
loop_
_entity.id
_entity.type
_entity.pdbx_description
1 polymer ?
#
loop_
_entity_poly.entity_id
_entity_poly.type
_entity_poly.pdbx_seq_one_letter_code
_entity_poly.pdbx_strand_id
1 'polypeptide(L)'
;MDCPLKKDPECLGESKTSALGGLNSLWRRLSKTPELLSLYRDFMQVYEALGHKELVTDNNEPSTSYYLSHRGVLKPDKKSTKLRVVFNASALSFNGLSLNDIQIGVLTQEDLFSTMLRFSKHKYVFSPDIHKMFRMILVDPQQRDLQRIVWKNGENDTVKTYKLNMVTYGTTSAPYLATRVLHQLVKDEGQCFPLAATVQDSDVYMDDVLTV
;
A
#
# COMPACT_ATOMS: atom_id res chain seq x y z
N MET A 1 1.84 4.12 12.69
CA MET A 1 2.34 5.30 11.96
C MET A 1 1.15 6.08 11.45
N ASP A 2 1.11 7.38 11.76
CA ASP A 2 0.10 8.28 11.22
C ASP A 2 0.42 8.62 9.76
N CYS A 3 -0.55 8.36 8.89
CA CYS A 3 -0.58 8.88 7.54
C CYS A 3 -0.88 10.39 7.60
N PRO A 4 0.00 11.25 7.08
CA PRO A 4 -0.21 12.69 7.13
C PRO A 4 -1.37 13.11 6.21
N LEU A 5 -2.26 13.95 6.73
CA LEU A 5 -3.47 14.43 6.06
C LEU A 5 -3.42 15.95 5.91
N LYS A 6 -3.81 16.47 4.73
CA LYS A 6 -3.92 17.91 4.44
C LYS A 6 -5.34 18.46 4.66
N LYS A 7 -6.33 17.58 4.72
CA LYS A 7 -7.74 17.91 4.97
C LYS A 7 -8.29 16.95 6.00
N ASP A 8 -9.30 17.40 6.74
CA ASP A 8 -10.05 16.53 7.63
C ASP A 8 -10.70 15.40 6.83
N PRO A 9 -10.53 14.12 7.22
CA PRO A 9 -11.21 13.00 6.61
C PRO A 9 -12.72 13.13 6.47
N GLU A 10 -13.40 13.92 7.31
CA GLU A 10 -14.85 14.17 7.22
C GLU A 10 -15.28 14.77 5.88
N CYS A 11 -14.35 15.36 5.11
CA CYS A 11 -14.67 15.84 3.75
C CYS A 11 -14.88 14.72 2.72
N LEU A 12 -14.45 13.48 3.02
CA LEU A 12 -14.66 12.34 2.15
C LEU A 12 -16.13 11.92 2.16
N GLY A 13 -16.67 11.66 0.97
CA GLY A 13 -18.02 11.13 0.83
C GLY A 13 -18.06 9.61 0.88
N GLU A 14 -19.27 9.08 0.69
CA GLU A 14 -19.52 7.65 0.51
C GLU A 14 -18.68 7.09 -0.67
N SER A 15 -18.05 5.93 -0.47
CA SER A 15 -17.15 5.29 -1.46
C SER A 15 -17.34 3.77 -1.59
N LYS A 16 -18.15 3.17 -0.70
CA LYS A 16 -18.46 1.73 -0.66
C LYS A 16 -19.24 1.30 -1.89
N THR A 17 -20.19 2.10 -2.38
CA THR A 17 -20.95 1.80 -3.61
C THR A 17 -20.04 1.63 -4.82
N SER A 18 -19.09 2.55 -4.99
CA SER A 18 -18.06 2.49 -6.05
C SER A 18 -17.15 1.27 -5.89
N ALA A 19 -16.70 0.99 -4.67
CA ALA A 19 -15.88 -0.19 -4.39
C ALA A 19 -16.63 -1.51 -4.66
N LEU A 20 -17.93 -1.60 -4.34
CA LEU A 20 -18.79 -2.73 -4.67
C LEU A 20 -18.97 -2.91 -6.19
N GLY A 21 -19.17 -1.81 -6.93
CA GLY A 21 -19.20 -1.84 -8.40
C GLY A 21 -17.88 -2.34 -9.01
N GLY A 22 -16.76 -1.91 -8.43
CA GLY A 22 -15.42 -2.42 -8.76
C GLY A 22 -15.26 -3.91 -8.46
N LEU A 23 -15.75 -4.37 -7.30
CA LEU A 23 -15.72 -5.77 -6.91
C LEU A 23 -16.57 -6.65 -7.85
N ASN A 24 -17.76 -6.20 -8.24
CA ASN A 24 -18.62 -6.92 -9.20
C ASN A 24 -17.94 -7.05 -10.57
N SER A 25 -17.31 -5.97 -11.04
CA SER A 25 -16.54 -5.98 -12.28
C SER A 25 -15.33 -6.91 -12.22
N LEU A 26 -14.66 -6.98 -11.07
CA LEU A 26 -13.58 -7.91 -10.81
C LEU A 26 -14.10 -9.36 -10.84
N TRP A 27 -15.20 -9.66 -10.15
CA TRP A 27 -15.78 -11.00 -10.09
C TRP A 27 -16.20 -11.53 -11.46
N ARG A 28 -16.76 -10.70 -12.34
CA ARG A 28 -17.06 -11.06 -13.73
C ARG A 28 -15.83 -11.47 -14.54
N ARG A 29 -14.63 -10.99 -14.16
CA ARG A 29 -13.36 -11.41 -14.76
C ARG A 29 -12.83 -12.68 -14.10
N LEU A 30 -12.92 -12.78 -12.78
CA LEU A 30 -12.47 -13.94 -12.01
C LEU A 30 -13.28 -15.21 -12.37
N SER A 31 -14.59 -15.09 -12.58
CA SER A 31 -15.46 -16.22 -12.96
C SER A 31 -15.11 -16.81 -14.33
N LYS A 32 -14.54 -16.00 -15.24
CA LYS A 32 -14.08 -16.45 -16.56
C LYS A 32 -12.68 -17.06 -16.54
N THR A 33 -11.92 -16.90 -15.46
CA THR A 33 -10.50 -17.29 -15.41
C THR A 33 -10.18 -17.96 -14.06
N PRO A 34 -10.36 -19.29 -13.95
CA PRO A 34 -10.16 -20.03 -12.70
C PRO A 34 -8.76 -19.88 -12.09
N GLU A 35 -7.71 -19.83 -12.92
CA GLU A 35 -6.33 -19.63 -12.45
C GLU A 35 -6.18 -18.27 -11.74
N LEU A 36 -6.73 -17.21 -12.32
CA LEU A 36 -6.70 -15.87 -11.72
C LEU A 36 -7.49 -15.82 -10.41
N LEU A 37 -8.63 -16.51 -10.34
CA LEU A 37 -9.42 -16.62 -9.11
C LEU A 37 -8.62 -17.31 -7.98
N SER A 38 -7.93 -18.42 -8.28
CA SER A 38 -7.07 -19.09 -7.29
C SER A 38 -6.00 -18.14 -6.77
N LEU A 39 -5.24 -17.52 -7.68
CA LEU A 39 -4.17 -16.58 -7.30
C LEU A 39 -4.69 -15.41 -6.45
N TYR A 40 -5.90 -14.92 -6.74
CA TYR A 40 -6.50 -13.81 -5.99
C TYR A 40 -6.95 -14.23 -4.59
N ARG A 41 -7.55 -15.42 -4.46
CA ARG A 41 -7.93 -16.00 -3.17
C ARG A 41 -6.71 -16.26 -2.31
N ASP A 42 -5.69 -16.89 -2.89
CA ASP A 42 -4.42 -17.17 -2.21
C ASP A 42 -3.78 -15.87 -1.71
N PHE A 43 -3.77 -14.82 -2.55
CA PHE A 43 -3.32 -13.50 -2.14
C PHE A 43 -4.10 -12.99 -0.92
N MET A 44 -5.43 -12.99 -0.97
CA MET A 44 -6.27 -12.47 0.11
C MET A 44 -6.11 -13.27 1.41
N GLN A 45 -6.01 -14.60 1.33
CA GLN A 45 -5.80 -15.46 2.49
C GLN A 45 -4.42 -15.23 3.13
N VAL A 46 -3.35 -15.18 2.33
CA VAL A 46 -2.01 -14.86 2.84
C VAL A 46 -1.97 -13.45 3.43
N TYR A 47 -2.67 -12.49 2.83
CA TYR A 47 -2.74 -11.12 3.34
C TYR A 47 -3.42 -11.06 4.72
N GLU A 48 -4.43 -11.90 4.97
CA GLU A 48 -5.09 -12.04 6.27
C GLU A 48 -4.22 -12.77 7.29
N ALA A 49 -3.60 -13.88 6.89
CA ALA A 49 -2.74 -14.69 7.76
C ALA A 49 -1.52 -13.90 8.28
N LEU A 50 -1.02 -12.95 7.47
CA LEU A 50 0.05 -12.03 7.85
C LEU A 50 -0.44 -10.83 8.70
N GLY A 51 -1.73 -10.75 9.01
CA GLY A 51 -2.32 -9.64 9.78
C GLY A 51 -2.39 -8.32 9.01
N HIS A 52 -2.18 -8.33 7.68
CA HIS A 52 -2.21 -7.11 6.87
C HIS A 52 -3.63 -6.62 6.57
N LYS A 53 -4.63 -7.48 6.73
CA LYS A 53 -6.06 -7.10 6.73
C LYS A 53 -6.79 -7.75 7.90
N GLU A 54 -7.82 -7.08 8.39
CA GLU A 54 -8.70 -7.56 9.46
C GLU A 54 -10.16 -7.44 9.05
N LEU A 55 -11.00 -8.39 9.47
CA LEU A 55 -12.44 -8.38 9.21
C LEU A 55 -13.10 -7.30 10.08
N VAL A 56 -13.94 -6.47 9.48
CA VAL A 56 -14.81 -5.56 10.24
C VAL A 56 -16.01 -6.34 10.77
N THR A 57 -16.09 -6.48 12.10
CA THR A 57 -17.21 -7.15 12.79
C THR A 57 -18.35 -6.20 13.15
N ASP A 58 -18.07 -4.90 13.18
CA ASP A 58 -19.07 -3.89 13.54
C ASP A 58 -20.05 -3.67 12.39
N ASN A 59 -21.34 -3.81 12.68
CA ASN A 59 -22.40 -3.55 11.71
C ASN A 59 -22.62 -2.04 11.46
N ASN A 60 -22.08 -1.18 12.33
CA ASN A 60 -22.18 0.26 12.18
C ASN A 60 -21.06 0.79 11.30
N GLU A 61 -21.43 1.53 10.26
CA GLU A 61 -20.46 2.29 9.47
C GLU A 61 -19.96 3.47 10.34
N PRO A 62 -18.65 3.67 10.47
CA PRO A 62 -18.11 4.79 11.24
C PRO A 62 -18.46 6.11 10.52
N SER A 63 -18.44 7.20 11.28
CA SER A 63 -18.68 8.56 10.75
C SER A 63 -17.79 8.88 9.55
N THR A 64 -16.54 8.42 9.61
CA THR A 64 -15.54 8.63 8.58
C THR A 64 -14.96 7.30 8.13
N SER A 65 -15.25 6.91 6.89
CA SER A 65 -14.61 5.75 6.25
C SER A 65 -14.38 5.97 4.77
N TYR A 66 -13.41 5.25 4.23
CA TYR A 66 -13.12 5.27 2.81
C TYR A 66 -12.78 3.87 2.29
N TYR A 67 -13.44 3.49 1.20
CA TYR A 67 -13.35 2.19 0.58
C TYR A 67 -12.47 2.24 -0.67
N LEU A 68 -11.35 1.54 -0.60
CA LEU A 68 -10.42 1.35 -1.69
C LEU A 68 -10.96 0.27 -2.64
N SER A 69 -11.10 0.63 -3.92
CA SER A 69 -11.24 -0.37 -4.97
C SER A 69 -9.92 -1.11 -5.17
N HIS A 70 -9.96 -2.37 -5.59
CA HIS A 70 -8.75 -3.15 -5.83
C HIS A 70 -8.81 -3.96 -7.12
N ARG A 71 -7.66 -4.14 -7.76
CA ARG A 71 -7.52 -4.90 -9.02
C ARG A 71 -6.27 -5.75 -9.05
N GLY A 72 -6.38 -6.92 -9.67
CA GLY A 72 -5.26 -7.81 -9.91
C GLY A 72 -4.52 -7.45 -11.20
N VAL A 73 -3.21 -7.28 -11.11
CA VAL A 73 -2.29 -7.16 -12.25
C VAL A 73 -1.47 -8.44 -12.32
N LEU A 74 -1.67 -9.21 -13.39
CA LEU A 74 -0.87 -10.38 -13.68
C LEU A 74 0.49 -9.98 -14.22
N LYS A 75 1.54 -10.62 -13.72
CA LYS A 75 2.91 -10.49 -14.21
C LYS A 75 3.42 -11.89 -14.52
N PRO A 76 3.10 -12.43 -15.72
CA PRO A 76 3.43 -13.81 -16.07
C PRO A 76 4.93 -14.11 -16.01
N ASP A 77 5.76 -13.09 -16.25
CA ASP A 77 7.23 -13.22 -16.32
C ASP A 77 7.93 -13.24 -14.94
N LYS A 78 7.20 -13.04 -13.83
CA LYS A 78 7.77 -13.04 -12.47
C LYS A 78 7.75 -14.45 -11.86
N LYS A 79 8.93 -14.95 -11.47
CA LYS A 79 9.10 -16.27 -10.81
C LYS A 79 8.46 -16.38 -9.41
N SER A 80 8.42 -15.29 -8.62
CA SER A 80 8.01 -15.35 -7.20
C SER A 80 6.53 -15.01 -6.95
N THR A 81 5.96 -14.03 -7.66
CA THR A 81 4.53 -13.67 -7.50
C THR A 81 3.89 -13.36 -8.84
N LYS A 82 3.07 -14.29 -9.35
CA LYS A 82 2.35 -14.12 -10.63
C LYS A 82 1.25 -13.05 -10.59
N LEU A 83 0.73 -12.73 -9.39
CA LEU A 83 -0.35 -11.75 -9.20
C LEU A 83 0.06 -10.65 -8.20
N ARG A 84 -0.15 -9.38 -8.59
CA ARG A 84 -0.08 -8.21 -7.70
C ARG A 84 -1.46 -7.57 -7.57
N VAL A 85 -2.02 -7.51 -6.36
CA VAL A 85 -3.31 -6.85 -6.09
C VAL A 85 -3.11 -5.41 -5.69
N VAL A 86 -3.42 -4.48 -6.59
CA VAL A 86 -3.26 -3.02 -6.42
C VAL A 86 -4.54 -2.43 -5.83
N PHE A 87 -4.39 -1.63 -4.78
CA PHE A 87 -5.47 -0.84 -4.17
C PHE A 87 -5.44 0.58 -4.73
N ASN A 88 -6.62 1.13 -5.04
CA ASN A 88 -6.76 2.42 -5.70
C ASN A 88 -7.28 3.47 -4.72
N ALA A 89 -6.38 4.32 -4.24
CA ALA A 89 -6.67 5.47 -3.36
C ALA A 89 -7.00 6.77 -4.13
N SER A 90 -7.02 6.71 -5.47
CA SER A 90 -7.39 7.82 -6.36
C SER A 90 -8.83 7.75 -6.86
N ALA A 91 -9.63 6.77 -6.39
CA ALA A 91 -11.03 6.69 -6.75
C ALA A 91 -11.81 7.86 -6.11
N LEU A 92 -12.65 8.55 -6.88
CA LEU A 92 -13.45 9.63 -6.30
C LEU A 92 -14.53 9.05 -5.38
N SER A 93 -14.69 9.64 -4.20
CA SER A 93 -15.89 9.45 -3.37
C SER A 93 -17.06 10.25 -3.93
N PHE A 94 -18.25 10.10 -3.34
CA PHE A 94 -19.44 10.87 -3.69
C PHE A 94 -19.22 12.40 -3.65
N ASN A 95 -18.36 12.87 -2.72
CA ASN A 95 -18.02 14.29 -2.60
C ASN A 95 -16.96 14.77 -3.62
N GLY A 96 -16.57 13.92 -4.57
CA GLY A 96 -15.59 14.26 -5.62
C GLY A 96 -14.14 14.30 -5.15
N LEU A 97 -13.84 13.82 -3.94
CA LEU A 97 -12.48 13.73 -3.38
C LEU A 97 -12.06 12.27 -3.21
N SER A 98 -10.78 11.99 -3.43
CA SER A 98 -10.18 10.68 -3.14
C SER A 98 -9.35 10.70 -1.84
N LEU A 99 -8.95 9.52 -1.35
CA LEU A 99 -8.02 9.43 -0.22
C LEU A 99 -6.69 10.14 -0.52
N ASN A 100 -6.18 9.98 -1.74
CA ASN A 100 -4.99 10.68 -2.22
C ASN A 100 -5.16 12.21 -2.24
N ASP A 101 -6.39 12.72 -2.45
CA ASP A 101 -6.70 14.15 -2.42
C ASP A 101 -6.81 14.74 -1.02
N ILE A 102 -6.77 13.93 0.03
CA ILE A 102 -6.75 14.41 1.43
C ILE A 102 -5.45 14.08 2.15
N GLN A 103 -4.59 13.26 1.55
CA GLN A 103 -3.27 12.92 2.08
C GLN A 103 -2.21 13.95 1.65
N ILE A 104 -1.21 14.13 2.51
CA ILE A 104 0.01 14.85 2.17
C ILE A 104 0.99 13.86 1.53
N GLY A 105 1.32 14.09 0.27
CA GLY A 105 2.56 13.61 -0.30
C GLY A 105 3.61 14.66 -0.08
N VAL A 106 4.50 14.47 0.89
CA VAL A 106 5.72 15.27 0.89
C VAL A 106 6.56 14.74 -0.26
N LEU A 107 6.90 15.63 -1.21
CA LEU A 107 7.99 15.42 -2.16
C LEU A 107 9.32 15.45 -1.38
N THR A 108 9.59 14.45 -0.55
CA THR A 108 10.97 14.07 -0.25
C THR A 108 11.42 13.12 -1.34
N GLN A 109 11.36 13.61 -2.58
CA GLN A 109 12.07 13.00 -3.68
C GLN A 109 13.26 13.93 -3.89
N GLU A 110 14.45 13.49 -3.51
CA GLU A 110 15.60 13.93 -4.29
C GLU A 110 15.28 13.57 -5.75
N ASP A 111 15.42 14.55 -6.63
CA ASP A 111 15.12 14.43 -8.04
C ASP A 111 15.67 13.09 -8.57
N LEU A 112 14.82 12.27 -9.19
CA LEU A 112 15.19 10.96 -9.74
C LEU A 112 16.45 11.08 -10.61
N PHE A 113 16.60 12.22 -11.30
CA PHE A 113 17.78 12.54 -12.09
C PHE A 113 19.04 12.73 -11.23
N SER A 114 18.93 13.38 -10.08
CA SER A 114 20.03 13.55 -9.10
C SER A 114 20.43 12.21 -8.45
N THR A 115 19.46 11.33 -8.22
CA THR A 115 19.70 9.95 -7.77
C THR A 115 20.38 9.13 -8.87
N MET A 116 19.92 9.22 -10.12
CA MET A 116 20.54 8.57 -11.29
C MET A 116 21.96 9.05 -11.57
N LEU A 117 22.24 10.33 -11.43
CA LEU A 117 23.59 10.89 -11.54
C LEU A 117 24.53 10.34 -10.46
N ARG A 118 24.05 10.15 -9.23
CA ARG A 118 24.82 9.48 -8.16
C ARG A 118 25.00 7.98 -8.44
N PHE A 119 23.97 7.28 -8.95
CA PHE A 119 24.11 5.89 -9.39
C PHE A 119 25.19 5.73 -10.47
N SER A 120 25.32 6.70 -11.39
CA SER A 120 26.34 6.66 -12.45
C SER A 120 27.79 6.86 -11.97
N LYS A 121 28.00 7.32 -10.73
CA LYS A 121 29.34 7.51 -10.12
C LYS A 121 29.88 6.25 -9.46
N HIS A 122 29.03 5.26 -9.18
CA HIS A 122 29.41 4.05 -8.46
C HIS A 122 29.69 2.90 -9.43
N LYS A 123 30.81 2.20 -9.24
CA LYS A 123 31.21 1.07 -10.09
C LYS A 123 30.33 -0.16 -9.87
N TYR A 124 29.78 -0.30 -8.67
CA TYR A 124 28.85 -1.35 -8.27
C TYR A 124 27.74 -0.72 -7.42
N VAL A 125 26.49 -1.10 -7.68
CA VAL A 125 25.29 -0.58 -7.00
C VAL A 125 24.55 -1.78 -6.41
N PHE A 126 24.40 -1.81 -5.09
CA PHE A 126 23.50 -2.74 -4.42
C PHE A 126 22.09 -2.13 -4.40
N SER A 127 21.10 -2.93 -4.79
CA SER A 127 19.67 -2.57 -4.80
C SER A 127 18.95 -3.77 -4.20
N PRO A 128 18.95 -3.89 -2.85
CA PRO A 128 18.20 -4.91 -2.18
C PRO A 128 16.73 -4.55 -2.32
N ASP A 129 16.01 -5.26 -3.20
CA ASP A 129 14.55 -5.20 -3.27
C ASP A 129 13.98 -5.55 -1.89
N ILE A 130 13.71 -4.55 -1.04
CA ILE A 130 13.07 -4.69 0.27
C ILE A 130 11.63 -5.13 0.00
N HIS A 131 11.48 -6.43 -0.27
CA HIS A 131 10.25 -7.02 -0.71
C HIS A 131 9.14 -6.64 0.27
N LYS A 132 8.23 -5.78 -0.19
CA LYS A 132 7.03 -5.34 0.54
C LYS A 132 7.35 -4.41 1.73
N MET A 133 8.30 -3.47 1.62
CA MET A 133 8.60 -2.52 2.70
C MET A 133 7.37 -1.81 3.26
N PHE A 134 6.42 -1.40 2.41
CA PHE A 134 5.19 -0.75 2.86
C PHE A 134 4.32 -1.66 3.74
N ARG A 135 4.41 -2.98 3.56
CA ARG A 135 3.68 -3.97 4.38
C ARG A 135 4.31 -4.21 5.75
N MET A 136 5.49 -3.66 6.01
CA MET A 136 6.14 -3.71 7.31
C MET A 136 5.78 -2.50 8.19
N ILE A 137 5.01 -1.54 7.65
CA ILE A 137 4.65 -0.30 8.34
C ILE A 137 3.19 -0.37 8.74
N LEU A 138 2.92 -0.51 10.03
CA LEU A 138 1.56 -0.49 10.61
C LEU A 138 0.98 0.93 10.57
N VAL A 139 -0.23 1.05 10.03
CA VAL A 139 -1.04 2.27 10.06
C VAL A 139 -1.67 2.41 11.44
N ASP A 140 -1.75 3.66 11.91
CA ASP A 140 -2.44 3.99 13.14
C ASP A 140 -3.89 3.45 13.13
N PRO A 141 -4.34 2.73 14.17
CA PRO A 141 -5.69 2.17 14.25
C PRO A 141 -6.82 3.15 13.93
N GLN A 142 -6.67 4.44 14.29
CA GLN A 142 -7.68 5.48 14.06
C GLN A 142 -7.86 5.82 12.58
N GLN A 143 -6.83 5.56 11.76
CA GLN A 143 -6.83 5.87 10.33
C GLN A 143 -7.10 4.66 9.43
N ARG A 144 -7.20 3.45 9.99
CA ARG A 144 -7.45 2.22 9.21
C ARG A 144 -8.82 2.21 8.54
N ASP A 145 -9.77 2.95 9.09
CA ASP A 145 -11.09 3.13 8.48
C ASP A 145 -11.07 3.93 7.18
N LEU A 146 -9.96 4.64 6.89
CA LEU A 146 -9.71 5.28 5.60
C LEU A 146 -9.17 4.30 4.54
N GLN A 147 -8.88 3.05 4.92
CA GLN A 147 -8.32 2.02 4.05
C GLN A 147 -9.16 0.75 4.14
N ARG A 148 -10.48 0.87 3.97
CA ARG A 148 -11.39 -0.29 3.91
C ARG A 148 -11.40 -0.90 2.52
N ILE A 149 -11.67 -2.20 2.43
CA ILE A 149 -11.93 -2.91 1.18
C ILE A 149 -13.15 -3.81 1.34
N VAL A 150 -13.74 -4.19 0.21
CA VAL A 150 -14.82 -5.20 0.15
C VAL A 150 -14.34 -6.43 -0.59
N TRP A 151 -14.58 -7.61 -0.03
CA TRP A 151 -14.20 -8.89 -0.63
C TRP A 151 -15.20 -9.99 -0.27
N LYS A 152 -15.33 -10.98 -1.15
CA LYS A 152 -16.07 -12.24 -0.90
C LYS A 152 -15.24 -13.40 -1.40
N ASN A 153 -15.36 -14.58 -0.81
CA ASN A 153 -14.53 -15.73 -1.21
C ASN A 153 -15.13 -16.49 -2.39
N GLY A 154 -16.44 -16.66 -2.43
CA GLY A 154 -17.22 -17.26 -3.52
C GLY A 154 -18.09 -16.26 -4.27
N GLU A 155 -18.57 -16.65 -5.45
CA GLU A 155 -19.48 -15.83 -6.25
C GLU A 155 -20.81 -15.61 -5.52
N ASN A 156 -21.30 -16.62 -4.81
CA ASN A 156 -22.54 -16.59 -4.03
C ASN A 156 -22.33 -16.22 -2.55
N ASP A 157 -21.09 -15.95 -2.13
CA ASP A 157 -20.79 -15.59 -0.75
C ASP A 157 -21.23 -14.15 -0.47
N THR A 158 -21.57 -13.90 0.79
CA THR A 158 -21.82 -12.54 1.26
C THR A 158 -20.55 -11.70 1.18
N VAL A 159 -20.70 -10.45 0.73
CA VAL A 159 -19.59 -9.50 0.70
C VAL A 159 -19.27 -9.07 2.12
N LYS A 160 -17.99 -9.17 2.47
CA LYS A 160 -17.43 -8.77 3.76
C LYS A 160 -16.57 -7.52 3.59
N THR A 161 -16.53 -6.70 4.64
CA THR A 161 -15.67 -5.52 4.73
C THR A 161 -14.43 -5.87 5.53
N TYR A 162 -13.26 -5.40 5.05
CA TYR A 162 -11.99 -5.55 5.75
C TYR A 162 -11.32 -4.19 5.89
N LYS A 163 -10.55 -3.98 6.98
CA LYS A 163 -9.61 -2.86 7.10
C LYS A 163 -8.21 -3.31 6.70
N LEU A 164 -7.44 -2.45 6.06
CA LEU A 164 -6.02 -2.69 5.81
C LEU A 164 -5.20 -2.11 6.96
N ASN A 165 -4.33 -2.94 7.54
CA ASN A 165 -3.55 -2.61 8.73
C ASN A 165 -2.20 -1.97 8.41
N MET A 166 -1.70 -2.19 7.20
CA MET A 166 -0.38 -1.75 6.76
C MET A 166 -0.49 -0.58 5.79
N VAL A 167 0.61 0.16 5.61
CA VAL A 167 0.68 1.21 4.60
C VAL A 167 0.40 0.60 3.23
N THR A 168 -0.68 1.05 2.62
CA THR A 168 -1.12 0.54 1.32
C THR A 168 -0.39 1.28 0.21
N TYR A 169 0.32 0.56 -0.65
CA TYR A 169 0.97 1.16 -1.80
C TYR A 169 -0.07 1.73 -2.78
N GLY A 170 0.26 2.86 -3.41
CA GLY A 170 -0.69 3.63 -4.24
C GLY A 170 -1.40 4.76 -3.49
N THR A 171 -1.14 4.90 -2.18
CA THR A 171 -1.48 6.11 -1.43
C THR A 171 -0.42 7.20 -1.62
N THR A 172 -0.82 8.46 -1.61
CA THR A 172 0.10 9.60 -1.78
C THR A 172 1.15 9.66 -0.66
N SER A 173 0.79 9.25 0.55
CA SER A 173 1.67 9.29 1.72
C SER A 173 2.65 8.11 1.82
N ALA A 174 2.41 7.00 1.12
CA ALA A 174 3.21 5.78 1.27
C ALA A 174 4.73 5.99 1.07
N PRO A 175 5.19 6.66 -0.02
CA PRO A 175 6.61 6.97 -0.20
C PRO A 175 7.25 7.69 0.98
N TYR A 176 6.61 8.77 1.44
CA TYR A 176 7.09 9.58 2.54
C TYR A 176 7.21 8.76 3.83
N LEU A 177 6.20 7.92 4.13
CA LEU A 177 6.20 7.06 5.31
C LEU A 177 7.33 6.04 5.28
N ALA A 178 7.62 5.46 4.11
CA ALA A 178 8.73 4.52 3.99
C ALA A 178 10.09 5.18 4.24
N THR A 179 10.35 6.33 3.59
CA THR A 179 11.57 7.11 3.82
C THR A 179 11.72 7.54 5.28
N ARG A 180 10.62 7.98 5.91
CA ARG A 180 10.57 8.32 7.33
C ARG A 180 10.96 7.14 8.23
N VAL A 181 10.42 5.95 7.96
CA VAL A 181 10.73 4.74 8.73
C VAL A 181 12.19 4.37 8.59
N LEU A 182 12.74 4.40 7.37
CA LEU A 182 14.17 4.17 7.14
C LEU A 182 15.01 5.15 7.96
N HIS A 183 14.75 6.47 7.87
CA HIS A 183 15.50 7.46 8.65
C HIS A 183 15.43 7.22 10.16
N GLN A 184 14.28 6.77 10.65
CA GLN A 184 14.13 6.44 12.07
C GLN A 184 14.94 5.20 12.46
N LEU A 185 14.93 4.14 11.63
CA LEU A 185 15.72 2.94 11.86
C LEU A 185 17.22 3.25 11.98
N VAL A 186 17.75 4.15 11.15
CA VAL A 186 19.16 4.55 11.26
C VAL A 186 19.45 5.35 12.52
N LYS A 187 18.53 6.18 12.99
CA LYS A 187 18.71 6.88 14.27
C LYS A 187 18.70 5.90 15.45
N ASP A 188 17.82 4.91 15.40
CA ASP A 188 17.59 3.98 16.51
C ASP A 188 18.68 2.88 16.57
N GLU A 189 19.05 2.31 15.42
CA GLU A 189 19.92 1.12 15.30
C GLU A 189 21.29 1.45 14.67
N GLY A 190 21.48 2.67 14.14
CA GLY A 190 22.67 3.01 13.35
C GLY A 190 23.99 2.97 14.13
N GLN A 191 23.94 3.10 15.46
CA GLN A 191 25.11 2.92 16.32
C GLN A 191 25.62 1.47 16.31
N CYS A 192 24.71 0.49 16.17
CA CYS A 192 25.04 -0.93 16.08
C CYS A 192 25.50 -1.33 14.67
N PHE A 193 25.11 -0.56 13.65
CA PHE A 193 25.43 -0.84 12.24
C PHE A 193 25.99 0.40 11.52
N PRO A 194 27.19 0.88 11.91
CA PRO A 194 27.71 2.17 11.43
C PRO A 194 27.97 2.22 9.92
N LEU A 195 28.36 1.10 9.29
CA LEU A 195 28.52 1.02 7.84
C LEU A 195 27.18 1.14 7.10
N ALA A 196 26.11 0.53 7.61
CA ALA A 196 24.77 0.61 7.03
C ALA A 196 24.11 1.99 7.26
N ALA A 197 24.39 2.62 8.41
CA ALA A 197 23.92 3.97 8.72
C ALA A 197 24.51 5.02 7.75
N THR A 198 25.80 4.90 7.43
CA THR A 198 26.53 5.85 6.56
C THR A 198 25.99 5.83 5.12
N VAL A 199 25.57 4.66 4.68
CA VAL A 199 24.96 4.41 3.37
C VAL A 199 23.59 5.07 3.23
N GLN A 200 22.81 5.16 4.30
CA GLN A 200 21.47 5.72 4.20
C GLN A 200 21.46 7.24 4.12
N ASP A 201 22.40 7.91 4.78
CA ASP A 201 22.55 9.37 4.71
C ASP A 201 23.06 9.86 3.36
N SER A 202 23.68 8.98 2.55
CA SER A 202 24.26 9.35 1.26
C SER A 202 23.47 8.86 0.04
N ASP A 203 22.70 7.76 0.19
CA ASP A 203 22.62 6.82 -0.92
C ASP A 203 21.36 5.87 -0.89
N VAL A 204 20.24 6.25 -0.28
CA VAL A 204 19.00 5.42 -0.29
C VAL A 204 17.88 6.02 -1.13
N TYR A 205 17.38 5.24 -2.10
CA TYR A 205 16.23 5.60 -2.94
C TYR A 205 15.08 4.59 -2.76
N MET A 206 14.11 4.93 -1.91
CA MET A 206 12.91 4.12 -1.68
C MET A 206 13.23 2.65 -1.32
N ASP A 207 12.92 1.71 -2.23
CA ASP A 207 13.15 0.27 -2.06
C ASP A 207 14.62 -0.11 -2.32
N ASP A 208 15.49 0.82 -2.75
CA ASP A 208 16.89 0.57 -3.10
C ASP A 208 17.85 1.14 -2.04
N VAL A 209 18.58 0.25 -1.37
CA VAL A 209 19.66 0.56 -0.44
C VAL A 209 21.03 0.31 -1.07
N LEU A 210 21.81 1.36 -1.26
CA LEU A 210 23.19 1.25 -1.72
C LEU A 210 24.06 0.54 -0.68
N THR A 211 25.21 -0.01 -1.05
CA THR A 211 26.24 -0.41 -0.08
C THR A 211 27.54 -0.59 -0.86
N VAL A 212 28.66 -0.21 -0.25
CA VAL A 212 30.03 -0.55 -0.71
C VAL A 212 30.52 -1.75 0.08
#